data_AF-Q07GM2-F1
#
_entry.id   AF-Q07GM2-F1
#
_cell.length_a   1.000
_cell.length_b   1.000
_cell.length_c   1.000
_cell.angle_alpha   90.00
_cell.angle_beta   90.00
_cell.angle_gamma   90.00
#
_symmetry.space_group_name_H-M   'P 1'
#
loop_
_entity.id
_entity.type
_entity.pdbx_description
1 polymer ?
#
loop_
_entity_poly.entity_id
_entity_poly.type
_entity_poly.pdbx_seq_one_letter_code
_entity_poly.pdbx_strand_id
1 'polypeptide(L)'
;MALYIRDETVDDLAKQVMKATGAINKTEAVRAALKAQLVAETQKKPLLERINEVRAMADTIGAPDPDFDMKTYTDEMWGDG
;
A
#
# COMPACT_ATOMS: atom_id res chain seq x y z
N MET A 1 2.21 12.02 -28.67
CA MET A 1 0.86 12.64 -28.76
C MET A 1 0.70 13.62 -27.61
N ALA A 2 0.24 14.84 -27.90
CA ALA A 2 -0.05 15.84 -26.88
C ALA A 2 -1.43 15.60 -26.29
N LEU A 3 -1.55 15.63 -24.97
CA LEU A 3 -2.84 15.64 -24.28
C LEU A 3 -3.49 17.02 -24.44
N TYR A 4 -4.70 17.08 -24.99
CA TYR A 4 -5.44 18.33 -25.14
C TYR A 4 -6.52 18.41 -24.07
N ILE A 5 -6.35 19.33 -23.11
CA ILE A 5 -7.29 19.57 -22.02
C ILE A 5 -8.08 20.83 -22.37
N ARG A 6 -9.40 20.69 -22.54
CA ARG A 6 -10.30 21.81 -22.88
C ARG A 6 -10.88 22.50 -21.65
N ASP A 7 -10.91 21.79 -20.54
CA ASP A 7 -11.43 22.29 -19.27
C ASP A 7 -10.30 23.00 -18.51
N GLU A 8 -10.50 24.28 -18.19
CA GLU A 8 -9.50 25.09 -17.50
C GLU A 8 -9.17 24.56 -16.10
N THR A 9 -10.16 23.98 -15.40
CA THR A 9 -9.95 23.41 -14.07
C THR A 9 -9.07 22.17 -14.12
N VAL A 10 -9.23 21.35 -15.15
CA VAL A 10 -8.40 20.16 -15.38
C VAL A 10 -7.00 20.56 -15.83
N ASP A 11 -6.86 21.64 -16.61
CA ASP A 11 -5.56 22.15 -17.02
C ASP A 11 -4.76 22.67 -15.81
N ASP A 12 -5.43 23.36 -14.89
CA ASP A 12 -4.81 23.84 -13.66
C ASP A 12 -4.43 22.70 -12.72
N LEU A 13 -5.25 21.66 -12.60
CA LEU A 13 -4.87 20.43 -11.89
C LEU A 13 -3.64 19.78 -12.53
N ALA A 14 -3.58 19.67 -13.84
CA ALA A 14 -2.42 19.12 -14.55
C ALA A 14 -1.15 19.96 -14.30
N LYS A 15 -1.25 21.30 -14.27
CA LYS A 15 -0.14 22.19 -13.89
C LYS A 15 0.30 21.98 -12.44
N GLN A 16 -0.63 21.84 -11.51
CA GLN A 16 -0.33 21.61 -10.09
C GLN A 16 0.39 20.28 -9.89
N VAL A 17 -0.11 19.20 -10.49
CA VAL A 17 0.52 17.89 -10.46
C VAL A 17 1.91 17.97 -11.09
N MET A 18 2.06 18.61 -12.24
CA MET A 18 3.36 18.77 -12.92
C MET A 18 4.39 19.48 -12.03
N LYS A 19 3.99 20.55 -11.34
CA LYS A 19 4.85 21.26 -10.37
C LYS A 19 5.20 20.40 -9.17
N ALA A 20 4.23 19.66 -8.62
CA ALA A 20 4.42 18.83 -7.44
C ALA A 20 5.32 17.61 -7.71
N THR A 21 5.24 17.03 -8.92
CA THR A 21 6.03 15.83 -9.29
C THR A 21 7.31 16.14 -10.04
N GLY A 22 7.49 17.39 -10.50
CA GLY A 22 8.63 17.80 -11.32
C GLY A 22 8.59 17.26 -12.76
N ALA A 23 7.43 16.81 -13.23
CA ALA A 23 7.28 16.26 -14.59
C ALA A 23 7.59 17.33 -15.66
N ILE A 24 8.19 16.89 -16.79
CA ILE A 24 8.70 17.80 -17.83
C ILE A 24 7.55 18.43 -18.62
N ASN A 25 6.42 17.73 -18.73
CA ASN A 25 5.23 18.23 -19.42
C ASN A 25 3.94 17.71 -18.78
N LYS A 26 2.82 18.40 -19.09
CA LYS A 26 1.48 18.07 -18.56
C LYS A 26 1.04 16.64 -18.90
N THR A 27 1.44 16.11 -20.07
CA THR A 27 1.06 14.76 -20.48
C THR A 27 1.71 13.70 -19.59
N GLU A 28 2.98 13.90 -19.24
CA GLU A 28 3.72 13.04 -18.32
C GLU A 28 3.15 13.15 -16.89
N ALA A 29 2.88 14.37 -16.42
CA ALA A 29 2.26 14.62 -15.12
C ALA A 29 0.92 13.89 -14.96
N VAL A 30 0.03 14.04 -15.95
CA VAL A 30 -1.29 13.38 -15.95
C VAL A 30 -1.15 11.87 -16.04
N ARG A 31 -0.24 11.35 -16.88
CA ARG A 31 0.01 9.91 -16.98
C ARG A 31 0.50 9.32 -15.65
N ALA A 32 1.42 10.00 -14.99
CA ALA A 32 1.94 9.57 -13.69
C ALA A 32 0.84 9.57 -12.62
N ALA A 33 0.03 10.63 -12.55
CA ALA A 33 -1.09 10.73 -11.62
C ALA A 33 -2.15 9.62 -11.85
N LEU A 34 -2.54 9.37 -13.10
CA LEU A 34 -3.51 8.31 -13.41
C LEU A 34 -2.97 6.92 -13.09
N LYS A 35 -1.68 6.66 -13.36
CA LYS A 35 -1.03 5.41 -12.95
C LYS A 35 -1.03 5.24 -11.43
N ALA A 36 -0.66 6.29 -10.69
CA ALA A 36 -0.67 6.25 -9.23
C ALA A 36 -2.08 6.00 -8.69
N GLN A 37 -3.11 6.62 -9.26
CA GLN A 37 -4.50 6.38 -8.88
C GLN A 37 -4.93 4.95 -9.18
N LEU A 38 -4.59 4.40 -10.36
CA LEU A 38 -4.89 3.01 -10.69
C LEU A 38 -4.19 2.04 -9.74
N VAL A 39 -2.93 2.30 -9.39
CA VAL A 39 -2.22 1.51 -8.38
C VAL A 39 -2.92 1.63 -7.02
N ALA A 40 -3.33 2.81 -6.60
CA ALA A 40 -4.06 2.99 -5.34
C ALA A 40 -5.40 2.26 -5.33
N GLU A 41 -6.18 2.32 -6.42
CA GLU A 41 -7.46 1.62 -6.53
C GLU A 41 -7.30 0.09 -6.64
N THR A 42 -6.24 -0.39 -7.29
CA THR A 42 -5.94 -1.84 -7.36
C THR A 42 -5.35 -2.37 -6.06
N GLN A 43 -4.58 -1.56 -5.33
CA GLN A 43 -4.03 -1.89 -4.02
C GLN A 43 -5.01 -1.68 -2.87
N LYS A 44 -6.13 -0.99 -3.10
CA LYS A 44 -7.35 -1.10 -2.29
C LYS A 44 -7.98 -2.50 -2.40
N LYS A 45 -7.17 -3.57 -2.39
CA LYS A 45 -7.65 -4.88 -1.93
C LYS A 45 -8.44 -4.62 -0.65
N PRO A 46 -9.72 -5.03 -0.58
CA PRO A 46 -10.53 -4.83 0.61
C PRO A 46 -9.73 -5.28 1.82
N LEU A 47 -9.77 -4.51 2.92
CA LEU A 47 -9.09 -4.88 4.17
C LEU A 47 -9.36 -6.35 4.55
N LEU A 48 -10.57 -6.83 4.24
CA LEU A 48 -10.97 -8.23 4.36
C LEU A 48 -10.05 -9.21 3.62
N GLU A 49 -9.66 -8.95 2.37
CA GLU A 49 -8.76 -9.82 1.62
C GLU A 49 -7.35 -9.82 2.22
N ARG A 50 -6.86 -8.65 2.65
CA ARG A 50 -5.55 -8.54 3.33
C ARG A 50 -5.55 -9.26 4.68
N ILE A 51 -6.65 -9.16 5.44
CA ILE A 51 -6.83 -9.87 6.70
C ILE A 51 -6.92 -11.38 6.46
N ASN A 52 -7.60 -11.81 5.39
CA ASN A 52 -7.71 -13.23 5.04
C ASN A 52 -6.36 -13.83 4.65
N GLU A 53 -5.50 -13.09 3.93
CA GLU A 53 -4.13 -13.53 3.63
C GLU A 53 -3.32 -13.74 4.93
N VAL A 54 -3.38 -12.79 5.87
CA VAL A 54 -2.69 -12.90 7.16
C VAL A 54 -3.26 -14.04 8.01
N ARG A 55 -4.60 -14.22 8.02
CA ARG A 55 -5.24 -15.35 8.71
C ARG A 55 -4.84 -16.69 8.12
N ALA A 56 -4.80 -16.81 6.79
CA ALA A 56 -4.35 -18.03 6.12
C ALA A 56 -2.89 -18.35 6.48
N MET A 57 -2.01 -17.35 6.60
CA MET A 57 -0.66 -17.55 7.10
C MET A 57 -0.64 -18.01 8.56
N ALA A 58 -1.46 -17.42 9.44
CA ALA A 58 -1.59 -17.87 10.82
C ALA A 58 -2.11 -19.32 10.92
N ASP A 59 -3.08 -19.69 10.08
CA ASP A 59 -3.62 -21.05 10.02
C ASP A 59 -2.56 -22.07 9.59
N THR A 60 -1.57 -21.68 8.77
CA THR A 60 -0.44 -22.57 8.40
C THR A 60 0.58 -22.78 9.52
N ILE A 61 0.67 -21.86 10.49
CA ILE A 61 1.55 -21.99 11.66
C ILE A 61 0.99 -23.05 12.63
N GLY A 62 -0.31 -23.36 12.53
CA GLY A 62 -0.99 -24.36 13.36
C GLY A 62 -1.75 -23.72 14.52
N ALA A 63 -2.57 -24.54 15.21
CA ALA A 63 -3.32 -24.07 16.36
C ALA A 63 -2.35 -23.60 17.46
N PRO A 64 -2.61 -22.47 18.13
CA PRO A 64 -1.82 -22.06 19.28
C PRO A 64 -1.89 -23.17 20.33
N ASP A 65 -0.72 -23.64 20.77
CA ASP A 65 -0.60 -24.63 21.82
C ASP A 65 -1.12 -24.01 23.14
N PRO A 66 -2.24 -24.49 23.70
CA PRO A 66 -2.83 -23.92 24.90
C PRO A 66 -1.97 -24.18 26.15
N ASP A 67 -1.03 -25.12 26.10
CA ASP A 67 -0.08 -25.41 27.18
C ASP A 67 1.25 -24.66 27.00
N PHE A 68 1.37 -23.81 25.98
CA PHE A 68 2.57 -23.01 25.75
C PHE A 68 2.73 -21.91 26.80
N ASP A 69 3.65 -22.14 27.75
CA ASP A 69 4.03 -21.16 28.74
C ASP A 69 5.06 -20.17 28.18
N MET A 70 4.54 -19.05 27.68
CA MET A 70 5.33 -17.90 27.20
C MET A 70 6.36 -17.41 28.21
N LYS A 71 6.10 -17.51 29.52
CA LYS A 71 7.02 -17.03 30.56
C LYS A 71 8.25 -17.94 30.62
N THR A 72 8.03 -19.24 30.79
CA THR A 72 9.12 -20.23 30.83
C THR A 72 9.95 -20.19 29.54
N TYR A 73 9.31 -20.07 28.37
CA TYR A 73 10.00 -19.92 27.08
C TYR A 73 10.87 -18.66 27.00
N THR A 74 10.37 -17.52 27.50
CA THR A 74 11.10 -16.26 27.47
C THR A 74 12.25 -16.26 28.49
N ASP A 75 12.03 -16.82 29.67
CA ASP A 75 13.04 -16.97 30.73
C ASP A 75 14.20 -17.87 30.25
N GLU A 76 13.91 -18.96 29.54
CA GLU A 76 14.94 -19.86 28.96
C GLU A 76 15.73 -19.18 27.81
N MET A 77 15.06 -18.39 26.96
CA MET A 77 15.70 -17.68 25.85
C MET A 77 16.56 -16.50 26.30
N TRP A 78 16.26 -15.93 27.47
CA TRP A 78 17.01 -14.79 28.01
C TRP A 78 18.15 -15.24 28.93
N GLY A 79 18.15 -16.51 29.35
CA GLY A 79 19.11 -17.08 30.27
C GLY A 79 18.98 -16.44 31.64
N ASP A 80 19.01 -17.25 32.69
CA ASP A 80 19.18 -16.76 34.06
C ASP A 80 20.24 -15.64 34.09
N GLY A 81 19.86 -14.47 34.61
CA GLY A 81 20.77 -13.33 34.79
C GLY A 81 21.97 -13.66 35.68
#